data_AF-A0A6I5KUF3-F1
#
_entry.id   AF-A0A6I5KUF3-F1
#
_cell.length_a   1.000
_cell.length_b   1.000
_cell.length_c   1.000
_cell.angle_alpha   90.00
_cell.angle_beta   90.00
_cell.angle_gamma   90.00
#
_symmetry.space_group_name_H-M   'P 1'
#
loop_
_entity.id
_entity.type
_entity.pdbx_description
1 polymer ?
#
loop_
_entity_poly.entity_id
_entity_poly.type
_entity_poly.pdbx_seq_one_letter_code
_entity_poly.pdbx_strand_id
1 'polypeptide(L)'
;MKKFGTLLVASIVLALGSCNDSGPKKRFLPQSTGPVNSLLVVMDTELWKGPVGDKIRDEFAAQIIGLPQIEPLFNITQLPPKVFKGTTMYSRSILFVEKDSTILAHISPDAYSKPQKVAVITGPTEEIMIKNLDSLAPIAIKAFKEVELAEAQKRFNRSLSKDKALEEEFGITMNVPSLYKVGKREKNFVWMDIQIPKGTMNIIAYSMPWNSFENDSTFVQDIMKMRDSIGEKYIPGPYENTYMITEKAFAPYVFPAEIGGKKAAEVKGVWEIHGYPMAGPFLTYIINDREHNRKMILEGFTFAPSTEKRDYMFELEAILKTVNFEPKAPVE
;
A
#
# COMPACT_ATOMS: atom_id res chain seq x y z
N MET A 1 63.48 -25.36 41.38
CA MET A 1 63.17 -24.96 39.99
C MET A 1 61.76 -25.39 39.58
N LYS A 2 60.70 -24.97 40.29
CA LYS A 2 59.31 -25.42 40.02
C LYS A 2 58.26 -24.29 39.93
N LYS A 3 58.67 -23.01 39.85
CA LYS A 3 57.73 -21.86 39.79
C LYS A 3 57.79 -21.03 38.50
N PHE A 4 58.64 -21.39 37.54
CA PHE A 4 58.72 -20.69 36.24
C PHE A 4 57.78 -21.26 35.17
N GLY A 5 57.39 -22.54 35.27
CA GLY A 5 56.47 -23.16 34.31
C GLY A 5 55.02 -22.69 34.45
N THR A 6 54.58 -22.36 35.65
CA THR A 6 53.19 -21.96 35.92
C THR A 6 52.87 -20.53 35.48
N LEU A 7 53.87 -19.64 35.44
CA LEU A 7 53.69 -18.26 35.01
C LEU A 7 53.66 -18.12 33.47
N LEU A 8 54.36 -19.02 32.76
CA LEU A 8 54.38 -19.06 31.30
C LEU A 8 53.08 -19.64 30.72
N VAL A 9 52.48 -20.63 31.40
CA VAL A 9 51.19 -21.22 31.00
C VAL A 9 50.01 -20.28 31.28
N ALA A 10 50.05 -19.50 32.37
CA ALA A 10 49.03 -18.49 32.65
C ALA A 10 49.04 -17.31 31.65
N SER A 11 50.21 -16.98 31.08
CA SER A 11 50.35 -15.89 30.10
C SER A 11 49.92 -16.29 28.69
N ILE A 12 50.01 -17.58 28.33
CA ILE A 12 49.55 -18.12 27.04
C ILE A 12 48.02 -18.30 27.00
N VAL A 13 47.37 -18.57 28.14
CA VAL A 13 45.90 -18.72 28.20
C VAL A 13 45.18 -17.37 28.10
N LEU A 14 45.79 -16.27 28.55
CA LEU A 14 45.23 -14.92 28.40
C LEU A 14 45.37 -14.33 26.98
N ALA A 15 46.22 -14.91 26.13
CA ALA A 15 46.40 -14.45 24.75
C ALA A 15 45.36 -15.01 23.75
N LEU A 16 44.57 -16.01 24.15
CA LEU A 16 43.53 -16.64 23.29
C LEU A 16 42.12 -16.06 23.50
N GLY A 17 41.97 -15.05 24.37
CA GLY A 17 40.69 -14.38 24.65
C GLY A 17 40.39 -13.14 23.79
N SER A 18 41.31 -12.73 22.91
CA SER A 18 41.05 -11.60 22.00
C SER A 18 40.43 -12.11 20.70
N CYS A 19 39.18 -12.58 20.79
CA CYS A 19 38.32 -12.63 19.61
C CYS A 19 38.04 -11.19 19.19
N ASN A 20 38.82 -10.71 18.24
CA ASN A 20 38.53 -9.49 17.51
C ASN A 20 37.26 -9.77 16.68
N ASP A 21 36.11 -9.39 17.23
CA ASP A 21 34.83 -9.42 16.53
C ASP A 21 34.82 -8.31 15.48
N SER A 22 35.65 -8.50 14.46
CA SER A 22 35.79 -7.63 13.29
C SER A 22 34.95 -8.18 12.14
N GLY A 23 33.70 -8.56 12.43
CA GLY A 23 32.64 -8.51 11.43
C GLY A 23 32.27 -7.06 11.13
N PRO A 24 31.69 -6.73 9.95
CA PRO A 24 31.24 -5.38 9.68
C PRO A 24 30.21 -4.98 10.74
N LYS A 25 30.55 -4.01 11.60
CA LYS A 25 29.62 -3.44 12.58
C LYS A 25 28.36 -3.01 11.84
N LYS A 26 27.26 -3.75 12.00
CA LYS A 26 25.98 -3.40 11.38
C LYS A 26 25.63 -1.98 11.85
N ARG A 27 25.62 -1.03 10.91
CA ARG A 27 25.21 0.35 11.17
C ARG A 27 23.80 0.32 11.75
N PHE A 28 23.65 0.74 13.00
CA PHE A 28 22.33 0.90 13.60
C PHE A 28 21.58 1.98 12.83
N LEU A 29 20.38 1.63 12.36
CA LEU A 29 19.51 2.54 11.63
C LEU A 29 18.18 2.64 12.39
N PRO A 30 17.74 3.86 12.75
CA PRO A 30 16.49 4.06 13.49
C PRO A 30 15.27 3.68 12.65
N GLN A 31 14.13 3.54 13.33
CA GLN A 31 12.87 3.33 12.64
C GLN A 31 12.50 4.56 11.82
N SER A 32 12.07 4.32 10.59
CA SER A 32 11.56 5.36 9.70
C SER A 32 10.22 5.94 10.20
N THR A 33 9.95 7.20 9.87
CA THR A 33 8.74 7.93 10.26
C THR A 33 8.05 8.54 9.04
N GLY A 34 6.89 9.17 9.27
CA GLY A 34 6.14 9.91 8.25
C GLY A 34 4.70 9.41 8.09
N PRO A 35 3.76 10.29 7.72
CA PRO A 35 2.39 9.91 7.36
C PRO A 35 2.33 8.88 6.22
N VAL A 36 1.15 8.30 6.03
CA VAL A 36 0.88 7.43 4.88
C VAL A 36 0.98 8.25 3.59
N ASN A 37 1.58 7.68 2.54
CA ASN A 37 1.73 8.32 1.23
C ASN A 37 2.34 9.74 1.29
N SER A 38 3.27 9.99 2.21
CA SER A 38 4.04 11.24 2.24
C SER A 38 5.35 11.09 1.48
N LEU A 39 5.73 12.11 0.70
CA LEU A 39 7.02 12.19 0.02
C LEU A 39 7.80 13.41 0.48
N LEU A 40 9.00 13.18 1.01
CA LEU A 40 9.93 14.26 1.32
C LEU A 40 10.81 14.55 0.10
N VAL A 41 10.71 15.76 -0.46
CA VAL A 41 11.58 16.21 -1.55
C VAL A 41 12.71 17.07 -0.98
N VAL A 42 13.95 16.61 -1.12
CA VAL A 42 15.14 17.34 -0.69
C VAL A 42 15.75 18.00 -1.93
N MET A 43 15.61 19.31 -2.05
CA MET A 43 15.95 20.05 -3.26
C MET A 43 16.18 21.53 -2.95
N ASP A 44 17.05 22.22 -3.69
CA ASP A 44 17.17 23.68 -3.58
C ASP A 44 15.83 24.39 -3.89
N THR A 45 15.55 25.48 -3.18
CA THR A 45 14.28 26.21 -3.28
C THR A 45 14.06 26.85 -4.66
N GLU A 46 15.11 27.34 -5.31
CA GLU A 46 14.95 27.94 -6.64
C GLU A 46 14.73 26.86 -7.70
N LEU A 47 15.41 25.72 -7.57
CA LEU A 47 15.19 24.55 -8.43
C LEU A 47 13.76 23.97 -8.28
N TRP A 48 13.21 24.01 -7.06
CA TRP A 48 11.84 23.58 -6.75
C TRP A 48 10.75 24.50 -7.37
N LYS A 49 11.03 25.81 -7.46
CA LYS A 49 10.14 26.77 -8.13
C LYS A 49 10.20 26.69 -9.66
N GLY A 50 11.26 26.08 -10.19
CA GLY A 50 11.50 25.96 -11.62
C GLY A 50 10.95 24.68 -12.26
N PRO A 51 11.33 24.43 -13.52
CA PRO A 51 10.82 23.32 -14.34
C PRO A 51 11.05 21.92 -13.74
N VAL A 52 12.14 21.72 -13.00
CA VAL A 52 12.42 20.43 -12.36
C VAL A 52 11.42 20.17 -11.22
N GLY A 53 11.08 21.19 -10.42
CA GLY A 53 10.05 21.08 -9.40
C GLY A 53 8.64 20.92 -9.98
N ASP A 54 8.35 21.55 -11.12
CA ASP A 54 7.11 21.29 -11.88
C ASP A 54 7.01 19.82 -12.26
N LYS A 55 8.07 19.28 -12.85
CA LYS A 55 8.13 17.87 -13.22
C LYS A 55 7.91 16.92 -12.04
N ILE A 56 8.48 17.22 -10.88
CA ILE A 56 8.28 16.40 -9.67
C ILE A 56 6.80 16.40 -9.26
N ARG A 57 6.11 17.54 -9.33
CA ARG A 57 4.68 17.63 -9.00
C ARG A 57 3.83 16.89 -10.04
N ASP A 58 4.15 17.00 -11.31
CA ASP A 58 3.44 16.30 -12.39
C ASP A 58 3.48 14.77 -12.19
N GLU A 59 4.62 14.23 -11.78
CA GLU A 59 4.81 12.78 -11.59
C GLU A 59 4.33 12.29 -10.22
N PHE A 60 4.78 12.92 -9.13
CA PHE A 60 4.59 12.41 -7.77
C PHE A 60 3.36 12.98 -7.06
N ALA A 61 2.76 14.06 -7.58
CA ALA A 61 1.47 14.57 -7.13
C ALA A 61 0.37 14.37 -8.20
N ALA A 62 0.59 13.48 -9.18
CA ALA A 62 -0.42 13.08 -10.14
C ALA A 62 -1.71 12.60 -9.46
N GLN A 63 -2.84 12.80 -10.13
CA GLN A 63 -4.14 12.33 -9.66
C GLN A 63 -4.19 10.82 -9.50
N ILE A 64 -4.83 10.36 -8.41
CA ILE A 64 -5.20 8.96 -8.25
C ILE A 64 -6.45 8.63 -9.06
N ILE A 65 -6.35 7.54 -9.81
CA ILE A 65 -7.44 7.00 -10.61
C ILE A 65 -8.47 6.30 -9.70
N GLY A 66 -9.76 6.50 -9.98
CA GLY A 66 -10.86 5.83 -9.28
C GLY A 66 -11.31 6.51 -7.98
N LEU A 67 -10.87 7.75 -7.73
CA LEU A 67 -11.42 8.58 -6.66
C LEU A 67 -12.42 9.60 -7.23
N PRO A 68 -13.51 9.92 -6.49
CA PRO A 68 -14.48 10.93 -6.93
C PRO A 68 -13.93 12.36 -6.85
N GLN A 69 -12.94 12.60 -5.98
CA GLN A 69 -12.25 13.88 -5.85
C GLN A 69 -10.80 13.70 -6.28
N ILE A 70 -10.23 14.75 -6.89
CA ILE A 70 -8.82 14.74 -7.30
C ILE A 70 -7.96 14.78 -6.04
N GLU A 71 -7.20 13.71 -5.81
CA GLU A 71 -6.24 13.60 -4.71
C GLU A 71 -4.88 13.12 -5.27
N PRO A 72 -3.75 13.66 -4.77
CA PRO A 72 -2.43 13.37 -5.31
C PRO A 72 -1.91 12.01 -4.84
N LEU A 73 -1.05 11.37 -5.65
CA LEU A 73 -0.34 10.14 -5.29
C LEU A 73 0.40 10.25 -3.95
N PHE A 74 1.11 11.36 -3.75
CA PHE A 74 1.81 11.65 -2.50
C PHE A 74 1.53 13.07 -1.99
N ASN A 75 1.47 13.21 -0.67
CA ASN A 75 1.58 14.52 -0.04
C ASN A 75 3.06 14.94 -0.02
N ILE A 76 3.42 15.91 -0.86
CA ILE A 76 4.81 16.35 -1.02
C ILE A 76 5.14 17.43 0.02
N THR A 77 6.25 17.24 0.73
CA THR A 77 6.90 18.28 1.54
C THR A 77 8.29 18.53 0.99
N GLN A 78 8.59 19.75 0.57
CA GLN A 78 9.92 20.13 0.11
C GLN A 78 10.76 20.69 1.26
N LEU A 79 12.06 20.33 1.28
CA LEU A 79 13.07 20.86 2.19
C LEU A 79 14.37 21.21 1.46
N PRO A 80 14.99 22.37 1.73
CA PRO A 80 16.34 22.66 1.27
C PRO A 80 17.38 21.65 1.82
N PRO A 81 18.44 21.29 1.08
CA PRO A 81 19.45 20.33 1.56
C PRO A 81 20.10 20.73 2.88
N LYS A 82 20.23 22.04 3.15
CA LYS A 82 20.81 22.57 4.40
C LYS A 82 20.04 22.16 5.65
N VAL A 83 18.72 21.97 5.54
CA VAL A 83 17.84 21.58 6.65
C VAL A 83 17.56 20.07 6.68
N PHE A 84 18.01 19.32 5.67
CA PHE A 84 17.91 17.86 5.63
C PHE A 84 18.93 17.21 6.58
N LYS A 85 18.61 17.20 7.87
CA LYS A 85 19.45 16.68 8.96
C LYS A 85 18.60 16.08 10.09
N GLY A 86 19.21 15.19 10.87
CA GLY A 86 18.58 14.60 12.04
C GLY A 86 17.31 13.84 11.68
N THR A 87 16.20 14.13 12.38
CA THR A 87 14.93 13.41 12.25
C THR A 87 14.27 13.55 10.87
N THR A 88 14.56 14.62 10.12
CA THR A 88 14.04 14.79 8.75
C THR A 88 14.58 13.72 7.80
N MET A 89 15.78 13.18 8.08
CA MET A 89 16.36 12.08 7.32
C MET A 89 15.61 10.75 7.52
N TYR A 90 14.70 10.65 8.50
CA TYR A 90 14.00 9.41 8.81
C TYR A 90 12.67 9.24 8.06
N SER A 91 12.30 10.17 7.16
CA SER A 91 11.15 9.98 6.28
C SER A 91 11.24 8.67 5.50
N ARG A 92 10.17 7.87 5.48
CA ARG A 92 10.12 6.57 4.77
C ARG A 92 10.40 6.68 3.28
N SER A 93 9.92 7.76 2.66
CA SER A 93 10.08 8.02 1.23
C SER A 93 10.73 9.39 1.05
N ILE A 94 11.86 9.40 0.34
CA ILE A 94 12.64 10.61 0.07
C ILE A 94 12.98 10.66 -1.41
N LEU A 95 12.76 11.80 -2.04
CA LEU A 95 13.29 12.14 -3.36
C LEU A 95 14.34 13.25 -3.17
N PHE A 96 15.60 12.91 -3.35
CA PHE A 96 16.72 13.83 -3.25
C PHE A 96 17.12 14.28 -4.66
N VAL A 97 17.05 15.59 -4.92
CA VAL A 97 17.37 16.18 -6.23
C VAL A 97 18.36 17.32 -6.06
N GLU A 98 19.51 17.20 -6.69
CA GLU A 98 20.60 18.18 -6.56
C GLU A 98 21.30 18.44 -7.90
N LYS A 99 21.64 19.71 -8.15
CA LYS A 99 22.46 20.09 -9.29
C LYS A 99 23.91 19.73 -9.00
N ASP A 100 24.49 18.82 -9.77
CA ASP A 100 25.87 18.35 -9.60
C ASP A 100 26.51 18.07 -10.97
N SER A 101 27.85 18.04 -11.05
CA SER A 101 28.55 17.63 -12.28
C SER A 101 28.27 16.17 -12.67
N THR A 102 27.89 15.33 -11.70
CA THR A 102 27.63 13.90 -11.87
C THR A 102 26.17 13.65 -12.24
N ILE A 103 25.95 12.75 -13.20
CA ILE A 103 24.59 12.32 -13.59
C ILE A 103 24.26 11.02 -12.88
N LEU A 104 23.35 11.06 -11.92
CA LEU A 104 22.88 9.89 -11.16
C LEU A 104 21.36 9.83 -11.17
N ALA A 105 20.81 8.61 -11.26
CA ALA A 105 19.39 8.32 -11.10
C ALA A 105 19.26 6.90 -10.53
N HIS A 106 19.01 6.78 -9.23
CA HIS A 106 18.91 5.47 -8.58
C HIS A 106 18.04 5.53 -7.31
N ILE A 107 17.72 4.35 -6.76
CA ILE A 107 17.02 4.22 -5.49
C ILE A 107 17.93 3.50 -4.50
N SER A 108 18.23 4.15 -3.38
CA SER A 108 18.95 3.56 -2.26
C SER A 108 17.96 3.11 -1.17
N PRO A 109 18.00 1.84 -0.74
CA PRO A 109 17.28 1.41 0.45
C PRO A 109 18.02 1.85 1.73
N ASP A 110 17.25 2.11 2.78
CA ASP A 110 17.75 2.19 4.17
C ASP A 110 18.96 3.12 4.38
N ALA A 111 19.01 4.26 3.70
CA ALA A 111 20.16 5.18 3.75
C ALA A 111 20.35 5.81 5.14
N TYR A 112 19.24 6.13 5.81
CA TYR A 112 19.21 6.87 7.07
C TYR A 112 18.28 6.25 8.13
N SER A 113 17.27 5.49 7.73
CA SER A 113 16.31 4.81 8.63
C SER A 113 15.79 3.51 8.01
N LYS A 114 15.04 2.70 8.75
CA LYS A 114 14.44 1.45 8.25
C LYS A 114 12.95 1.27 8.60
N PRO A 115 12.14 0.74 7.67
CA PRO A 115 12.46 0.59 6.24
C PRO A 115 12.39 1.95 5.53
N GLN A 116 13.28 2.19 4.56
CA GLN A 116 13.32 3.46 3.83
C GLN A 116 13.66 3.27 2.36
N LYS A 117 13.12 4.14 1.51
CA LYS A 117 13.49 4.29 0.10
C LYS A 117 13.88 5.74 -0.18
N VAL A 118 15.08 5.93 -0.72
CA VAL A 118 15.61 7.23 -1.14
C VAL A 118 15.89 7.19 -2.63
N ALA A 119 15.06 7.87 -3.43
CA ALA A 119 15.36 8.11 -4.84
C ALA A 119 16.32 9.31 -4.94
N VAL A 120 17.42 9.16 -5.66
CA VAL A 120 18.45 10.20 -5.81
C VAL A 120 18.59 10.54 -7.29
N ILE A 121 18.47 11.82 -7.60
CA ILE A 121 18.66 12.38 -8.94
C ILE A 121 19.68 13.51 -8.85
N THR A 122 20.73 13.41 -9.66
CA THR A 122 21.68 14.50 -9.85
C THR A 122 21.94 14.76 -11.32
N GLY A 123 22.26 16.01 -11.66
CA GLY A 123 22.66 16.35 -13.03
C GLY A 123 23.13 17.81 -13.17
N PRO A 124 23.93 18.12 -14.21
CA PRO A 124 24.53 19.44 -14.36
C PRO A 124 23.55 20.48 -14.91
N THR A 125 22.46 20.05 -15.54
CA THR A 125 21.43 20.90 -16.14
C THR A 125 20.02 20.43 -15.76
N GLU A 126 19.05 21.33 -15.81
CA GLU A 126 17.64 21.03 -15.55
C GLU A 126 17.07 20.01 -16.55
N GLU A 127 17.44 20.12 -17.82
CA GLU A 127 17.03 19.19 -18.87
C GLU A 127 17.46 17.74 -18.57
N ILE A 128 18.70 17.55 -18.11
CA ILE A 128 19.19 16.23 -17.72
C ILE A 128 18.44 15.70 -16.49
N MET A 129 18.18 16.57 -15.50
CA MET A 129 17.42 16.19 -14.31
C MET A 129 15.97 15.80 -14.64
N ILE A 130 15.30 16.52 -15.54
CA ILE A 130 13.94 16.21 -16.01
C ILE A 130 13.92 14.86 -16.72
N LYS A 131 14.87 14.60 -17.62
CA LYS A 131 14.98 13.30 -18.31
C LYS A 131 15.22 12.13 -17.34
N ASN A 132 16.02 12.36 -16.30
CA ASN A 132 16.24 11.36 -15.25
C ASN A 132 14.99 11.15 -14.40
N LEU A 133 14.23 12.21 -14.11
CA LEU A 133 12.93 12.13 -13.43
C LEU A 133 11.94 11.29 -14.24
N ASP A 134 11.81 11.54 -15.55
CA ASP A 134 10.94 10.76 -16.44
C ASP A 134 11.18 9.25 -16.33
N SER A 135 12.46 8.87 -16.33
CA SER A 135 12.85 7.46 -16.33
C SER A 135 12.72 6.82 -14.94
N LEU A 136 13.02 7.58 -13.87
CA LEU A 136 13.06 7.05 -12.51
C LEU A 136 11.70 7.10 -11.80
N ALA A 137 10.83 8.07 -12.12
CA ALA A 137 9.59 8.31 -11.38
C ALA A 137 8.68 7.08 -11.29
N PRO A 138 8.39 6.32 -12.37
CA PRO A 138 7.56 5.13 -12.26
C PRO A 138 8.12 4.07 -11.31
N ILE A 139 9.46 3.91 -11.30
CA ILE A 139 10.17 2.96 -10.45
C ILE A 139 10.16 3.44 -8.99
N ALA A 140 10.41 4.73 -8.76
CA ALA A 140 10.41 5.34 -7.43
C ALA A 140 9.02 5.32 -6.80
N ILE A 141 7.98 5.71 -7.53
CA ILE A 141 6.59 5.68 -7.08
C ILE A 141 6.21 4.27 -6.63
N LYS A 142 6.54 3.24 -7.45
CA LYS A 142 6.30 1.84 -7.09
C LYS A 142 7.04 1.46 -5.81
N ALA A 143 8.33 1.74 -5.71
CA ALA A 143 9.14 1.41 -4.53
C ALA A 143 8.64 2.12 -3.25
N PHE A 144 8.18 3.36 -3.36
CA PHE A 144 7.60 4.12 -2.25
C PHE A 144 6.27 3.53 -1.78
N LYS A 145 5.38 3.16 -2.72
CA LYS A 145 4.12 2.50 -2.37
C LYS A 145 4.33 1.12 -1.74
N GLU A 146 5.29 0.34 -2.23
CA GLU A 146 5.60 -0.98 -1.68
C GLU A 146 6.11 -0.91 -0.23
N VAL A 147 6.98 0.05 0.09
CA VAL A 147 7.46 0.22 1.48
C VAL A 147 6.35 0.73 2.40
N GLU A 148 5.47 1.61 1.91
CA GLU A 148 4.31 2.07 2.66
C GLU A 148 3.34 0.91 2.95
N LEU A 149 3.09 0.07 1.94
CA LEU A 149 2.19 -1.07 2.00
C LEU A 149 2.66 -2.09 3.04
N ALA A 150 3.95 -2.44 3.00
CA ALA A 150 4.56 -3.36 3.95
C ALA A 150 4.49 -2.82 5.39
N GLU A 151 4.75 -1.53 5.59
CA GLU A 151 4.64 -0.92 6.93
C GLU A 151 3.18 -0.84 7.40
N ALA A 152 2.21 -0.59 6.53
CA ALA A 152 0.79 -0.65 6.88
C ALA A 152 0.37 -2.06 7.33
N GLN A 153 0.72 -3.09 6.55
CA GLN A 153 0.42 -4.48 6.89
C GLN A 153 1.10 -4.92 8.19
N LYS A 154 2.33 -4.47 8.44
CA LYS A 154 3.02 -4.68 9.71
C LYS A 154 2.29 -4.03 10.90
N ARG A 155 1.70 -2.85 10.72
CA ARG A 155 0.90 -2.19 11.78
C ARG A 155 -0.37 -2.98 12.10
N PHE A 156 -1.04 -3.59 11.11
CA PHE A 156 -2.24 -4.39 11.35
C PHE A 156 -1.99 -5.52 12.35
N ASN A 157 -0.82 -6.17 12.26
CA ASN A 157 -0.42 -7.27 13.14
C ASN A 157 -0.32 -6.91 14.62
N ARG A 158 -0.39 -5.61 14.99
CA ARG A 158 -0.49 -5.20 16.40
C ARG A 158 -1.81 -5.66 17.04
N SER A 159 -2.89 -5.69 16.27
CA SER A 159 -4.20 -6.11 16.74
C SER A 159 -5.07 -6.52 15.56
N LEU A 160 -5.15 -7.83 15.31
CA LEU A 160 -6.00 -8.41 14.27
C LEU A 160 -7.39 -8.76 14.81
N SER A 161 -8.37 -8.75 13.92
CA SER A 161 -9.70 -9.30 14.20
C SER A 161 -9.59 -10.79 14.52
N LYS A 162 -10.41 -11.24 15.46
CA LYS A 162 -10.54 -12.66 15.83
C LYS A 162 -11.72 -13.34 15.15
N ASP A 163 -12.47 -12.59 14.35
CA ASP A 163 -13.61 -13.11 13.61
C ASP A 163 -13.15 -14.11 12.54
N LYS A 164 -13.92 -15.18 12.36
CA LYS A 164 -13.62 -16.28 11.43
C LYS A 164 -14.53 -16.33 10.20
N ALA A 165 -15.39 -15.34 9.99
CA ALA A 165 -16.38 -15.35 8.91
C ALA A 165 -15.77 -15.61 7.52
N LEU A 166 -14.62 -14.99 7.21
CA LEU A 166 -13.93 -15.20 5.92
C LEU A 166 -13.38 -16.63 5.78
N GLU A 167 -12.85 -17.19 6.86
CA GLU A 167 -12.31 -18.55 6.88
C GLU A 167 -13.43 -19.58 6.76
N GLU A 168 -14.51 -19.40 7.52
CA GLU A 168 -15.63 -20.35 7.54
C GLU A 168 -16.49 -20.30 6.26
N GLU A 169 -16.70 -19.13 5.65
CA GLU A 169 -17.49 -19.01 4.41
C GLU A 169 -16.67 -19.32 3.16
N PHE A 170 -15.38 -18.99 3.15
CA PHE A 170 -14.58 -19.02 1.92
C PHE A 170 -13.28 -19.81 2.02
N GLY A 171 -12.85 -20.27 3.19
CA GLY A 171 -11.56 -20.95 3.34
C GLY A 171 -10.36 -20.03 3.14
N ILE A 172 -10.52 -18.72 3.32
CA ILE A 172 -9.44 -17.73 3.19
C ILE A 172 -9.21 -17.02 4.53
N THR A 173 -8.00 -16.50 4.72
CA THR A 173 -7.68 -15.60 5.84
C THR A 173 -7.18 -14.26 5.33
N MET A 174 -7.38 -13.21 6.11
CA MET A 174 -6.92 -11.85 5.84
C MET A 174 -6.50 -11.19 7.15
N ASN A 175 -5.45 -10.36 7.12
CA ASN A 175 -4.98 -9.60 8.28
C ASN A 175 -5.82 -8.33 8.46
N VAL A 176 -7.08 -8.51 8.84
CA VAL A 176 -8.01 -7.40 9.11
C VAL A 176 -7.76 -6.83 10.51
N PRO A 177 -7.59 -5.51 10.68
CA PRO A 177 -7.48 -4.88 12.00
C PRO A 177 -8.69 -5.16 12.90
N SER A 178 -8.46 -5.29 14.21
CA SER A 178 -9.49 -5.70 15.20
C SER A 178 -10.68 -4.75 15.37
N LEU A 179 -10.54 -3.52 14.88
CA LEU A 179 -11.61 -2.52 14.91
C LEU A 179 -12.70 -2.78 13.86
N TYR A 180 -12.40 -3.52 12.78
CA TYR A 180 -13.43 -3.96 11.84
C TYR A 180 -14.34 -4.99 12.52
N LYS A 181 -15.65 -4.86 12.27
CA LYS A 181 -16.70 -5.77 12.77
C LYS A 181 -17.42 -6.42 11.61
N VAL A 182 -17.85 -7.66 11.77
CA VAL A 182 -18.75 -8.30 10.81
C VAL A 182 -20.14 -7.70 10.98
N GLY A 183 -20.57 -6.90 10.01
CA GLY A 183 -21.89 -6.29 9.98
C GLY A 183 -22.94 -7.23 9.36
N LYS A 184 -22.53 -8.07 8.41
CA LYS A 184 -23.40 -9.07 7.78
C LYS A 184 -22.62 -10.32 7.38
N ARG A 185 -23.20 -11.48 7.65
CA ARG A 185 -22.70 -12.78 7.19
C ARG A 185 -23.88 -13.61 6.70
N GLU A 186 -23.82 -13.98 5.43
CA GLU A 186 -24.77 -14.85 4.77
C GLU A 186 -24.00 -15.89 3.95
N LYS A 187 -24.70 -16.92 3.47
CA LYS A 187 -24.07 -17.91 2.60
C LYS A 187 -23.47 -17.21 1.37
N ASN A 188 -22.17 -17.39 1.17
CA ASN A 188 -21.41 -16.77 0.07
C ASN A 188 -21.31 -15.22 0.15
N PHE A 189 -21.50 -14.61 1.32
CA PHE A 189 -21.31 -13.17 1.49
C PHE A 189 -20.88 -12.79 2.90
N VAL A 190 -19.78 -12.05 3.01
CA VAL A 190 -19.31 -11.45 4.28
C VAL A 190 -19.10 -9.97 4.07
N TRP A 191 -19.61 -9.15 4.98
CA TRP A 191 -19.36 -7.71 5.05
C TRP A 191 -18.80 -7.36 6.43
N MET A 192 -17.64 -6.72 6.42
CA MET A 192 -17.00 -6.11 7.56
C MET A 192 -16.89 -4.61 7.42
N ASP A 193 -17.07 -3.86 8.49
CA ASP A 193 -16.94 -2.40 8.47
C ASP A 193 -16.26 -1.84 9.72
N ILE A 194 -15.77 -0.61 9.59
CA ILE A 194 -15.24 0.21 10.69
C ILE A 194 -15.77 1.64 10.55
N GLN A 195 -16.13 2.24 11.68
CA GLN A 195 -16.42 3.67 11.75
C GLN A 195 -15.12 4.49 11.75
N ILE A 196 -15.10 5.52 10.90
CA ILE A 196 -14.05 6.54 10.86
C ILE A 196 -14.68 7.91 11.18
N PRO A 197 -13.90 8.95 11.55
CA PRO A 197 -14.46 10.19 12.11
C PRO A 197 -15.57 10.88 11.28
N LYS A 198 -15.58 10.67 9.96
CA LYS A 198 -16.54 11.29 9.04
C LYS A 198 -17.13 10.28 8.05
N GLY A 199 -17.25 9.01 8.44
CA GLY A 199 -17.65 7.98 7.50
C GLY A 199 -17.46 6.53 7.96
N THR A 200 -17.38 5.64 6.98
CA THR A 200 -17.06 4.22 7.17
C THR A 200 -16.10 3.70 6.11
N MET A 201 -15.25 2.75 6.50
CA MET A 201 -14.55 1.88 5.56
C MET A 201 -15.16 0.50 5.63
N ASN A 202 -15.32 -0.14 4.49
CA ASN A 202 -16.05 -1.38 4.35
C ASN A 202 -15.23 -2.37 3.54
N ILE A 203 -15.30 -3.64 3.92
CA ILE A 203 -14.73 -4.78 3.22
C ILE A 203 -15.86 -5.76 2.96
N ILE A 204 -16.04 -6.18 1.72
CA ILE A 204 -16.95 -7.26 1.36
C ILE A 204 -16.19 -8.38 0.64
N ALA A 205 -16.65 -9.60 0.85
CA ALA A 205 -16.12 -10.79 0.23
C ALA A 205 -17.25 -11.71 -0.21
N TYR A 206 -17.15 -12.24 -1.42
CA TYR A 206 -18.09 -13.19 -2.01
C TYR A 206 -17.43 -13.94 -3.16
N SER A 207 -18.04 -15.02 -3.61
CA SER A 207 -17.54 -15.77 -4.76
C SER A 207 -18.53 -15.80 -5.93
N MET A 208 -17.96 -15.84 -7.13
CA MET A 208 -18.69 -15.98 -8.40
C MET A 208 -18.25 -17.28 -9.09
N PRO A 209 -19.11 -17.92 -9.91
CA PRO A 209 -18.73 -19.06 -10.73
C PRO A 209 -17.49 -18.80 -11.59
N TRP A 210 -16.69 -19.84 -11.87
CA TRP A 210 -15.45 -19.71 -12.64
C TRP A 210 -15.63 -19.03 -14.00
N ASN A 211 -16.78 -19.25 -14.64
CA ASN A 211 -17.16 -18.74 -15.96
C ASN A 211 -17.87 -17.37 -15.95
N SER A 212 -17.87 -16.64 -14.82
CA SER A 212 -18.61 -15.36 -14.72
C SER A 212 -18.07 -14.22 -15.59
N PHE A 213 -16.90 -14.39 -16.21
CA PHE A 213 -16.20 -13.35 -16.97
C PHE A 213 -15.48 -13.91 -18.21
N GLU A 214 -16.13 -14.79 -18.98
CA GLU A 214 -15.50 -15.48 -20.12
C GLU A 214 -15.25 -14.61 -21.35
N ASN A 215 -16.04 -13.55 -21.52
CA ASN A 215 -15.96 -12.71 -22.72
C ASN A 215 -15.18 -11.42 -22.45
N ASP A 216 -13.96 -11.35 -22.98
CA ASP A 216 -13.08 -10.19 -22.88
C ASP A 216 -13.76 -8.90 -23.38
N SER A 217 -14.62 -8.99 -24.40
CA SER A 217 -15.31 -7.82 -24.97
C SER A 217 -16.38 -7.23 -24.06
N THR A 218 -16.91 -8.01 -23.11
CA THR A 218 -17.93 -7.58 -22.15
C THR A 218 -17.41 -7.47 -20.72
N PHE A 219 -16.11 -7.69 -20.49
CA PHE A 219 -15.52 -7.82 -19.16
C PHE A 219 -15.91 -6.68 -18.20
N VAL A 220 -15.79 -5.42 -18.64
CA VAL A 220 -16.18 -4.26 -17.82
C VAL A 220 -17.68 -4.24 -17.51
N GLN A 221 -18.52 -4.56 -18.49
CA GLN A 221 -19.98 -4.61 -18.30
C GLN A 221 -20.40 -5.73 -17.35
N ASP A 222 -19.73 -6.89 -17.43
CA ASP A 222 -20.02 -8.03 -16.56
C ASP A 222 -19.59 -7.75 -15.12
N ILE A 223 -18.50 -7.00 -14.92
CA ILE A 223 -18.10 -6.48 -13.60
C ILE A 223 -19.17 -5.56 -13.03
N MET A 224 -19.67 -4.60 -13.82
CA MET A 224 -20.72 -3.68 -13.36
C MET A 224 -22.00 -4.42 -12.99
N LYS A 225 -22.48 -5.33 -13.86
CA LYS A 225 -23.67 -6.16 -13.57
C LYS A 225 -23.51 -6.98 -12.29
N MET A 226 -22.33 -7.58 -12.10
CA MET A 226 -22.00 -8.36 -10.92
C MET A 226 -22.05 -7.48 -9.66
N ARG A 227 -21.39 -6.32 -9.67
CA ARG A 227 -21.36 -5.39 -8.54
C ARG A 227 -22.76 -4.89 -8.20
N ASP A 228 -23.52 -4.46 -9.19
CA ASP A 228 -24.85 -3.88 -9.00
C ASP A 228 -25.82 -4.93 -8.43
N SER A 229 -25.73 -6.19 -8.89
CA SER A 229 -26.51 -7.30 -8.34
C SER A 229 -26.16 -7.62 -6.88
N ILE A 230 -24.88 -7.55 -6.52
CA ILE A 230 -24.42 -7.76 -5.15
C ILE A 230 -24.84 -6.60 -4.24
N GLY A 231 -24.72 -5.36 -4.74
CA GLY A 231 -25.15 -4.16 -4.03
C GLY A 231 -26.65 -4.13 -3.76
N GLU A 232 -27.47 -4.42 -4.78
CA GLU A 232 -28.93 -4.53 -4.65
C GLU A 232 -29.35 -5.56 -3.60
N LYS A 233 -28.70 -6.72 -3.60
CA LYS A 233 -29.06 -7.81 -2.69
C LYS A 233 -28.60 -7.57 -1.26
N TYR A 234 -27.38 -7.06 -1.06
CA TYR A 234 -26.72 -7.12 0.25
C TYR A 234 -26.43 -5.77 0.88
N ILE A 235 -26.36 -4.69 0.11
CA ILE A 235 -25.91 -3.36 0.56
C ILE A 235 -27.03 -2.33 0.34
N PRO A 236 -28.00 -2.27 1.28
CA PRO A 236 -29.10 -1.32 1.19
C PRO A 236 -28.62 0.11 1.42
N GLY A 237 -29.30 1.05 0.78
CA GLY A 237 -29.20 2.47 1.09
C GLY A 237 -30.04 2.87 2.30
N PRO A 238 -30.10 4.17 2.64
CA PRO A 238 -30.78 4.65 3.84
C PRO A 238 -32.31 4.62 3.75
N TYR A 239 -32.88 4.45 2.56
CA TYR A 239 -34.33 4.40 2.33
C TYR A 239 -34.76 3.12 1.61
N GLU A 240 -36.06 2.80 1.66
CA GLU A 240 -36.62 1.70 0.89
C GLU A 240 -36.32 1.83 -0.60
N ASN A 241 -36.05 0.69 -1.26
CA ASN A 241 -35.70 0.61 -2.68
C ASN A 241 -34.46 1.42 -3.10
N THR A 242 -33.60 1.77 -2.14
CA THR A 242 -32.27 2.33 -2.41
C THR A 242 -31.20 1.28 -2.10
N TYR A 243 -30.17 1.20 -2.93
CA TYR A 243 -29.11 0.19 -2.82
C TYR A 243 -27.85 0.62 -3.56
N MET A 244 -26.72 0.01 -3.23
CA MET A 244 -25.45 0.33 -3.87
C MET A 244 -25.40 -0.17 -5.32
N ILE A 245 -24.90 0.70 -6.21
CA ILE A 245 -24.57 0.39 -7.60
C ILE A 245 -23.22 1.02 -7.95
N THR A 246 -22.66 0.62 -9.07
CA THR A 246 -21.52 1.29 -9.71
C THR A 246 -22.01 2.60 -10.33
N GLU A 247 -21.22 3.67 -10.20
CA GLU A 247 -21.54 4.97 -10.81
C GLU A 247 -21.80 4.81 -12.32
N LYS A 248 -22.89 5.40 -12.80
CA LYS A 248 -23.32 5.26 -14.21
C LYS A 248 -22.59 6.18 -15.16
N ALA A 249 -22.04 7.29 -14.66
CA ALA A 249 -21.43 8.32 -15.49
C ALA A 249 -20.07 7.89 -16.07
N PHE A 250 -19.33 7.05 -15.35
CA PHE A 250 -17.99 6.62 -15.73
C PHE A 250 -17.80 5.13 -15.53
N ALA A 251 -17.24 4.46 -16.54
CA ALA A 251 -16.85 3.07 -16.41
C ALA A 251 -15.68 2.92 -15.42
N PRO A 252 -15.64 1.84 -14.63
CA PRO A 252 -14.51 1.61 -13.74
C PRO A 252 -13.23 1.30 -14.52
N TYR A 253 -12.10 1.61 -13.91
CA TYR A 253 -10.78 1.28 -14.42
C TYR A 253 -10.41 -0.14 -14.05
N VAL A 254 -9.83 -0.88 -15.00
CA VAL A 254 -9.49 -2.29 -14.83
C VAL A 254 -8.02 -2.50 -15.15
N PHE A 255 -7.30 -3.13 -14.24
CA PHE A 255 -5.87 -3.41 -14.35
C PHE A 255 -5.57 -4.89 -14.09
N PRO A 256 -4.56 -5.48 -14.73
CA PRO A 256 -4.06 -6.80 -14.33
C PRO A 256 -3.42 -6.71 -12.94
N ALA A 257 -3.64 -7.73 -12.11
CA ALA A 257 -3.09 -7.80 -10.77
C ALA A 257 -2.67 -9.23 -10.40
N GLU A 258 -1.93 -9.35 -9.31
CA GLU A 258 -1.63 -10.62 -8.66
C GLU A 258 -1.85 -10.44 -7.16
N ILE A 259 -2.71 -11.27 -6.58
CA ILE A 259 -3.15 -11.15 -5.18
C ILE A 259 -3.15 -12.54 -4.56
N GLY A 260 -2.49 -12.70 -3.41
CA GLY A 260 -2.35 -14.00 -2.75
C GLY A 260 -1.67 -15.06 -3.63
N GLY A 261 -0.74 -14.65 -4.51
CA GLY A 261 -0.06 -15.54 -5.47
C GLY A 261 -0.92 -16.01 -6.65
N LYS A 262 -2.13 -15.46 -6.81
CA LYS A 262 -3.08 -15.82 -7.86
C LYS A 262 -3.29 -14.65 -8.82
N LYS A 263 -3.40 -14.95 -10.12
CA LYS A 263 -3.76 -13.95 -11.14
C LYS A 263 -5.11 -13.34 -10.81
N ALA A 264 -5.22 -12.02 -10.90
CA ALA A 264 -6.42 -11.28 -10.59
C ALA A 264 -6.62 -10.09 -11.55
N ALA A 265 -7.82 -9.50 -11.51
CA ALA A 265 -8.05 -8.15 -12.00
C ALA A 265 -8.26 -7.20 -10.82
N GLU A 266 -7.64 -6.03 -10.87
CA GLU A 266 -7.89 -4.90 -9.98
C GLU A 266 -8.87 -3.96 -10.67
N VAL A 267 -9.95 -3.59 -9.97
CA VAL A 267 -10.98 -2.69 -10.46
C VAL A 267 -11.10 -1.50 -9.52
N LYS A 268 -11.05 -0.29 -10.07
CA LYS A 268 -11.18 0.96 -9.31
C LYS A 268 -12.28 1.81 -9.91
N GLY A 269 -13.13 2.39 -9.07
CA GLY A 269 -14.21 3.24 -9.52
C GLY A 269 -14.97 3.87 -8.37
N VAL A 270 -16.12 4.45 -8.71
CA VAL A 270 -17.03 5.08 -7.77
C VAL A 270 -18.29 4.24 -7.66
N TRP A 271 -18.75 4.03 -6.43
CA TRP A 271 -20.07 3.48 -6.14
C TRP A 271 -21.00 4.64 -5.81
N GLU A 272 -22.29 4.48 -6.10
CA GLU A 272 -23.36 5.38 -5.68
C GLU A 272 -24.52 4.58 -5.11
N ILE A 273 -25.38 5.22 -4.32
CA ILE A 273 -26.66 4.63 -3.93
C ILE A 273 -27.70 4.99 -4.99
N HIS A 274 -28.29 3.98 -5.62
CA HIS A 274 -29.43 4.17 -6.48
C HIS A 274 -30.57 4.87 -5.72
N GLY A 275 -31.01 6.02 -6.23
CA GLY A 275 -32.11 6.79 -5.63
C GLY A 275 -31.74 7.63 -4.41
N TYR A 276 -30.44 7.77 -4.06
CA TYR A 276 -30.02 8.62 -2.95
C TYR A 276 -28.61 9.23 -3.18
N PRO A 277 -28.39 10.54 -2.90
CA PRO A 277 -27.13 11.23 -3.21
C PRO A 277 -26.01 10.84 -2.22
N MET A 278 -25.50 9.63 -2.36
CA MET A 278 -24.43 9.06 -1.55
C MET A 278 -23.50 8.27 -2.47
N ALA A 279 -22.21 8.58 -2.41
CA ALA A 279 -21.22 7.97 -3.28
C ALA A 279 -19.85 7.91 -2.61
N GLY A 280 -18.97 7.10 -3.16
CA GLY A 280 -17.59 6.96 -2.69
C GLY A 280 -16.75 6.08 -3.60
N PRO A 281 -15.43 6.01 -3.37
CA PRO A 281 -14.55 5.13 -4.12
C PRO A 281 -14.67 3.68 -3.65
N PHE A 282 -14.40 2.76 -4.58
CA PHE A 282 -14.16 1.35 -4.31
C PHE A 282 -12.88 0.83 -4.99
N LEU A 283 -12.40 -0.29 -4.47
CA LEU A 283 -11.34 -1.13 -5.01
C LEU A 283 -11.78 -2.58 -4.93
N THR A 284 -11.81 -3.29 -6.05
CA THR A 284 -12.18 -4.71 -6.11
C THR A 284 -11.04 -5.53 -6.71
N TYR A 285 -10.76 -6.68 -6.10
CA TYR A 285 -9.95 -7.73 -6.69
C TYR A 285 -10.84 -8.90 -7.10
N ILE A 286 -10.74 -9.28 -8.38
CA ILE A 286 -11.38 -10.46 -8.96
C ILE A 286 -10.28 -11.51 -9.11
N ILE A 287 -10.20 -12.43 -8.16
CA ILE A 287 -9.07 -13.35 -8.00
C ILE A 287 -9.43 -14.73 -8.56
N ASN A 288 -8.54 -15.30 -9.38
CA ASN A 288 -8.72 -16.64 -9.94
C ASN A 288 -8.37 -17.72 -8.90
N ASP A 289 -9.38 -18.27 -8.23
CA ASP A 289 -9.25 -19.36 -7.25
C ASP A 289 -9.62 -20.70 -7.90
N ARG A 290 -8.65 -21.26 -8.63
CA ARG A 290 -8.82 -22.46 -9.47
C ARG A 290 -9.13 -23.70 -8.64
N GLU A 291 -8.50 -23.79 -7.47
CA GLU A 291 -8.56 -24.91 -6.54
C GLU A 291 -9.98 -25.12 -6.00
N HIS A 292 -10.75 -24.03 -5.90
CA HIS A 292 -12.15 -24.03 -5.48
C HIS A 292 -13.13 -23.79 -6.64
N ASN A 293 -12.65 -23.82 -7.91
CA ASN A 293 -13.45 -23.61 -9.12
C ASN A 293 -14.33 -22.33 -9.08
N ARG A 294 -13.76 -21.21 -8.63
CA ARG A 294 -14.49 -19.94 -8.46
C ARG A 294 -13.65 -18.72 -8.80
N LYS A 295 -14.30 -17.57 -8.92
CA LYS A 295 -13.67 -16.25 -8.78
C LYS A 295 -13.92 -15.76 -7.36
N MET A 296 -12.86 -15.51 -6.61
CA MET A 296 -12.97 -14.88 -5.30
C MET A 296 -12.99 -13.36 -5.49
N ILE A 297 -14.03 -12.70 -4.98
CA ILE A 297 -14.19 -11.26 -5.06
C ILE A 297 -13.89 -10.69 -3.68
N LEU A 298 -12.91 -9.79 -3.62
CA LEU A 298 -12.58 -9.03 -2.42
C LEU A 298 -12.71 -7.56 -2.76
N GLU A 299 -13.47 -6.81 -1.98
CA GLU A 299 -13.72 -5.42 -2.27
C GLU A 299 -13.68 -4.56 -1.03
N GLY A 300 -13.06 -3.39 -1.19
CA GLY A 300 -13.01 -2.36 -0.19
C GLY A 300 -13.66 -1.09 -0.73
N PHE A 301 -14.52 -0.45 0.05
CA PHE A 301 -15.12 0.82 -0.32
C PHE A 301 -15.27 1.76 0.88
N THR A 302 -15.18 3.05 0.61
CA THR A 302 -15.22 4.09 1.64
C THR A 302 -16.38 5.04 1.40
N PHE A 303 -17.16 5.32 2.44
CA PHE A 303 -18.04 6.48 2.49
C PHE A 303 -17.44 7.51 3.42
N ALA A 304 -17.01 8.66 2.90
CA ALA A 304 -16.48 9.76 3.73
C ALA A 304 -16.61 11.10 2.99
N PRO A 305 -17.82 11.69 2.92
CA PRO A 305 -18.13 12.76 1.97
C PRO A 305 -17.29 14.04 2.18
N SER A 306 -16.86 14.32 3.40
CA SER A 306 -16.19 15.58 3.78
C SER A 306 -14.71 15.40 4.15
N THR A 307 -14.05 14.37 3.61
CA THR A 307 -12.61 14.13 3.78
C THR A 307 -11.99 13.60 2.49
N GLU A 308 -10.67 13.79 2.39
CA GLU A 308 -9.81 13.00 1.50
C GLU A 308 -9.97 11.50 1.80
N LYS A 309 -9.89 10.68 0.76
CA LYS A 309 -10.19 9.24 0.81
C LYS A 309 -9.01 8.39 0.36
N ARG A 310 -7.98 8.98 -0.24
CA ARG A 310 -6.77 8.26 -0.71
C ARG A 310 -6.23 7.33 0.36
N ASP A 311 -6.00 7.84 1.57
CA ASP A 311 -5.32 7.05 2.60
C ASP A 311 -6.24 5.97 3.19
N TYR A 312 -7.55 6.19 3.20
CA TYR A 312 -8.54 5.14 3.53
C TYR A 312 -8.57 4.03 2.46
N MET A 313 -8.58 4.41 1.18
CA MET A 313 -8.51 3.45 0.08
C MET A 313 -7.17 2.70 0.06
N PHE A 314 -6.08 3.35 0.43
CA PHE A 314 -4.78 2.71 0.60
C PHE A 314 -4.79 1.71 1.76
N GLU A 315 -5.42 2.02 2.89
CA GLU A 315 -5.57 1.08 4.00
C GLU A 315 -6.39 -0.15 3.58
N LEU A 316 -7.51 0.05 2.88
CA LEU A 316 -8.30 -1.03 2.30
C LEU A 316 -7.47 -1.89 1.34
N GLU A 317 -6.75 -1.26 0.41
CA GLU A 317 -5.81 -1.96 -0.49
C GLU A 317 -4.82 -2.82 0.30
N ALA A 318 -4.23 -2.25 1.36
CA ALA A 318 -3.27 -2.94 2.21
C ALA A 318 -3.88 -4.16 2.89
N ILE A 319 -5.12 -4.07 3.38
CA ILE A 319 -5.83 -5.18 4.02
C ILE A 319 -6.15 -6.26 2.99
N LEU A 320 -6.78 -5.91 1.87
CA LEU A 320 -7.20 -6.88 0.85
C LEU A 320 -6.00 -7.67 0.27
N LYS A 321 -4.83 -7.01 0.13
CA LYS A 321 -3.59 -7.64 -0.33
C LYS A 321 -2.99 -8.64 0.66
N THR A 322 -3.51 -8.76 1.88
CA THR A 322 -3.08 -9.78 2.86
C THR A 322 -3.82 -11.11 2.73
N VAL A 323 -4.75 -11.24 1.78
CA VAL A 323 -5.48 -12.49 1.61
C VAL A 323 -4.54 -13.68 1.40
N ASN A 324 -4.84 -14.75 2.13
CA ASN A 324 -4.19 -16.03 2.00
C ASN A 324 -5.25 -17.11 1.73
N PHE A 325 -5.04 -17.85 0.65
CA PHE A 325 -5.88 -18.98 0.22
C PHE A 325 -5.42 -20.33 0.78
N GLU A 326 -4.27 -20.36 1.45
CA GLU A 326 -3.71 -21.53 2.12
C GLU A 326 -3.48 -21.20 3.61
N PRO A 327 -4.55 -21.06 4.41
CA PRO A 327 -4.39 -20.87 5.85
C PRO A 327 -3.68 -22.09 6.43
N LYS A 328 -2.52 -21.89 7.06
CA LYS A 328 -1.86 -22.95 7.82
C LYS A 328 -2.78 -23.32 8.99
N ALA A 329 -2.95 -24.62 9.24
CA ALA A 329 -3.58 -25.07 10.48
C ALA A 329 -2.86 -24.42 11.68
N PRO A 330 -3.59 -24.05 12.75
CA PRO A 330 -2.97 -23.56 13.97
C PRO A 330 -1.89 -24.55 14.41
N VAL A 331 -0.67 -24.06 14.65
CA VAL A 331 0.34 -24.86 15.35
C VAL A 331 -0.21 -25.02 16.77
N GLU A 332 -0.62 -26.24 17.13
CA GLU A 332 -1.09 -26.61 18.47
C GLU A 332 -0.07 -26.27 19.57
#